data_AF-K9UVJ0-F1
#
_entry.id   AF-K9UVJ0-F1
#
_cell.length_a   1.000
_cell.length_b   1.000
_cell.length_c   1.000
_cell.angle_alpha   90.00
_cell.angle_beta   90.00
_cell.angle_gamma   90.00
#
_symmetry.space_group_name_H-M   'P 1'
#
loop_
_entity.id
_entity.type
_entity.pdbx_description
1 polymer ?
#
loop_
_entity_poly.entity_id
_entity_poly.type
_entity_poly.pdbx_seq_one_letter_code
_entity_poly.pdbx_strand_id
1 'polypeptide(L)'
;MQPQNCTFSSGILKKFPTTPQVTKLFPFKAVDFIVFVLSGYEYFLGFLLICSLVPALALSASKLLRPSGRYPEKITTYECGMEPIGGAWIQFNIRYYMFALVFVVFDVETVFLYPWAVAFHRLGLLAFIEALVFIAILVIALVYAWRKGALEWS
;
A
#
# COMPACT_ATOMS: atom_id res chain seq x y z
N MET A 1 -81.37 11.39 34.48
CA MET A 1 -80.97 10.42 35.50
C MET A 1 -79.78 9.62 34.98
N GLN A 2 -78.63 9.85 35.61
CA GLN A 2 -77.31 9.17 35.62
C GLN A 2 -76.58 8.74 34.31
N PRO A 3 -75.33 9.23 34.10
CA PRO A 3 -74.38 8.65 33.14
C PRO A 3 -73.65 7.43 33.74
N GLN A 4 -73.39 6.42 32.93
CA GLN A 4 -72.67 5.19 33.31
C GLN A 4 -71.15 5.43 33.27
N ASN A 5 -70.53 5.30 34.44
CA ASN A 5 -69.07 5.22 34.60
C ASN A 5 -68.55 3.88 34.08
N CYS A 6 -67.78 3.88 33.00
CA CYS A 6 -66.94 2.75 32.62
C CYS A 6 -65.55 2.92 33.23
N THR A 7 -65.26 2.11 34.24
CA THR A 7 -63.96 1.94 34.89
C THR A 7 -62.97 1.29 33.92
N PHE A 8 -61.95 2.04 33.51
CA PHE A 8 -60.83 1.54 32.71
C PHE A 8 -59.93 0.66 33.59
N SER A 9 -60.06 -0.65 33.43
CA SER A 9 -59.26 -1.66 34.13
C SER A 9 -57.77 -1.48 33.79
N SER A 10 -56.95 -1.18 34.81
CA SER A 10 -55.50 -0.99 34.73
C SER A 10 -54.74 -2.32 34.53
N GLY A 11 -55.10 -3.08 33.48
CA GLY A 11 -54.68 -4.47 33.31
C GLY A 11 -53.80 -4.76 32.09
N ILE A 12 -53.32 -3.76 31.33
CA ILE A 12 -52.61 -3.97 30.04
C ILE A 12 -51.25 -3.25 29.94
N LEU A 13 -50.68 -2.75 31.05
CA LEU A 13 -49.31 -2.20 31.09
C LEU A 13 -48.32 -3.06 31.88
N LYS A 14 -48.23 -4.36 31.57
CA LYS A 14 -47.14 -5.23 32.06
C LYS A 14 -46.74 -6.29 31.04
N LYS A 15 -46.21 -5.87 29.88
CA LYS A 15 -45.34 -6.74 29.07
C LYS A 15 -44.48 -5.99 28.06
N PHE A 16 -43.65 -5.07 28.54
CA PHE A 16 -42.41 -4.73 27.83
C PHE A 16 -41.25 -5.24 28.68
N PRO A 17 -40.57 -6.33 28.30
CA PRO A 17 -39.31 -6.70 28.93
C PRO A 17 -38.25 -5.66 28.54
N THR A 18 -38.06 -4.67 29.40
CA THR A 18 -36.87 -3.82 29.40
C THR A 18 -35.70 -4.64 29.94
N THR A 19 -34.97 -5.31 29.05
CA THR A 19 -33.60 -5.76 29.32
C THR A 19 -32.80 -5.74 28.03
N PRO A 20 -31.65 -5.05 27.96
CA PRO A 20 -30.81 -5.01 26.78
C PRO A 20 -30.07 -6.35 26.64
N GLN A 21 -30.66 -7.30 25.93
CA GLN A 21 -30.04 -8.59 25.57
C GLN A 21 -29.54 -8.56 24.11
N VAL A 22 -28.97 -7.43 23.67
CA VAL A 22 -28.36 -7.26 22.33
C VAL A 22 -26.90 -6.81 22.45
N THR A 23 -26.18 -7.30 23.46
CA THR A 23 -24.74 -7.06 23.65
C THR A 23 -23.93 -8.36 23.79
N LYS A 24 -24.55 -9.52 23.54
CA LYS A 24 -23.88 -10.83 23.55
C LYS A 24 -24.07 -11.62 22.24
N LEU A 25 -23.75 -11.03 21.09
CA LEU A 25 -23.66 -11.79 19.83
C LEU A 25 -22.35 -11.56 19.03
N PHE A 26 -21.41 -10.79 19.55
CA PHE A 26 -20.04 -10.75 19.01
C PHE A 26 -19.06 -10.73 20.18
N PRO A 27 -18.45 -11.86 20.59
CA PRO A 27 -17.27 -11.85 21.43
C PRO A 27 -16.06 -11.53 20.56
N PHE A 28 -16.12 -10.48 19.75
CA PHE A 28 -14.99 -10.04 18.96
C PHE A 28 -14.32 -8.92 19.75
N LYS A 29 -13.44 -9.29 20.68
CA LYS A 29 -12.57 -8.27 21.26
C LYS A 29 -11.76 -7.69 20.11
N ALA A 30 -11.49 -6.38 20.13
CA ALA A 30 -10.55 -5.77 19.19
C ALA A 30 -9.21 -6.52 19.14
N VAL A 31 -8.83 -7.15 20.25
CA VAL A 31 -7.67 -8.03 20.39
C VAL A 31 -7.77 -9.28 19.51
N ASP A 32 -8.95 -9.89 19.39
CA ASP A 32 -9.17 -11.08 18.55
C ASP A 32 -9.23 -10.72 17.05
N PHE A 33 -9.72 -9.51 16.71
CA PHE A 33 -9.61 -8.97 15.35
C PHE A 33 -8.17 -8.74 14.93
N ILE A 34 -7.38 -8.13 15.82
CA ILE A 34 -5.96 -7.86 15.59
C ILE A 34 -5.20 -9.18 15.43
N VAL A 35 -5.44 -10.16 16.30
CA VAL A 35 -4.80 -11.48 16.23
C VAL A 35 -5.21 -12.24 14.97
N PHE A 36 -6.47 -12.13 14.51
CA PHE A 36 -6.93 -12.74 13.27
C PHE A 36 -6.32 -12.10 12.01
N VAL A 37 -6.22 -10.76 11.95
CA VAL A 37 -5.64 -10.04 10.81
C VAL A 37 -4.13 -10.26 10.69
N LEU A 38 -3.44 -10.48 11.81
CA LEU A 38 -2.01 -10.76 11.83
C LEU A 38 -1.68 -12.23 11.50
N SER A 39 -2.67 -13.13 11.56
CA SER A 39 -2.46 -14.56 11.31
C SER A 39 -1.92 -14.80 9.89
N GLY A 40 -0.71 -15.33 9.78
CA GLY A 40 0.05 -15.49 8.54
C GLY A 40 1.13 -14.41 8.30
N TYR A 41 0.98 -13.21 8.85
CA TYR A 41 2.00 -12.15 8.76
C TYR A 41 3.21 -12.42 9.65
N GLU A 42 3.09 -13.27 10.67
CA GLU A 42 4.22 -13.71 11.48
C GLU A 42 5.30 -14.41 10.64
N TYR A 43 4.89 -15.20 9.64
CA TYR A 43 5.84 -15.86 8.73
C TYR A 43 6.52 -14.85 7.80
N PHE A 44 5.77 -13.87 7.29
CA PHE A 44 6.33 -12.78 6.50
C PHE A 44 7.35 -11.96 7.29
N LEU A 45 7.00 -11.58 8.53
CA LEU A 45 7.88 -10.84 9.42
C LEU A 45 9.13 -11.66 9.78
N GLY A 46 8.96 -12.94 10.12
CA GLY A 46 10.08 -13.85 10.38
C GLY A 46 11.01 -13.97 9.17
N PHE A 47 10.46 -14.12 7.96
CA PHE A 47 11.23 -14.17 6.73
C PHE A 47 11.99 -12.87 6.47
N LEU A 48 11.35 -11.71 6.60
CA LEU A 48 11.98 -10.39 6.44
C LEU A 48 13.14 -10.20 7.43
N LEU A 49 12.95 -10.59 8.69
CA LEU A 49 14.01 -10.54 9.70
C LEU A 49 15.20 -11.42 9.31
N ILE A 50 14.98 -12.65 8.87
CA ILE A 50 16.07 -13.53 8.44
C ILE A 50 16.77 -12.96 7.19
N CYS A 51 16.01 -12.52 6.19
CA CYS A 51 16.55 -11.94 4.96
C CYS A 51 17.36 -10.66 5.18
N SER A 52 17.01 -9.85 6.18
CA SER A 52 17.78 -8.66 6.54
C SER A 52 18.97 -9.00 7.45
N LEU A 53 18.84 -9.99 8.32
CA LEU A 53 19.89 -10.43 9.24
C LEU A 53 21.07 -11.07 8.50
N VAL A 54 20.82 -11.92 7.50
CA VAL A 54 21.88 -12.59 6.72
C VAL A 54 22.90 -11.62 6.11
N PRO A 55 22.50 -10.59 5.31
CA PRO A 55 23.45 -9.62 4.77
C PRO A 55 24.07 -8.76 5.88
N ALA A 56 23.34 -8.42 6.94
CA ALA A 56 23.90 -7.69 8.07
C ALA A 56 25.02 -8.46 8.78
N LEU A 57 24.81 -9.76 9.04
CA LEU A 57 25.83 -10.65 9.61
C LEU A 57 26.98 -10.88 8.65
N ALA A 58 26.71 -11.09 7.36
CA ALA A 58 27.75 -11.27 6.34
C ALA A 58 28.66 -10.03 6.22
N LEU A 59 28.07 -8.83 6.18
CA LEU A 59 28.83 -7.57 6.15
C LEU A 59 29.58 -7.32 7.47
N SER A 60 28.99 -7.67 8.61
CA SER A 60 29.65 -7.54 9.93
C SER A 60 30.82 -8.50 10.08
N ALA A 61 30.65 -9.77 9.69
CA ALA A 61 31.71 -10.77 9.68
C ALA A 61 32.82 -10.36 8.69
N SER A 62 32.46 -9.89 7.49
CA SER A 62 33.42 -9.38 6.51
C SER A 62 34.22 -8.21 7.07
N LYS A 63 33.56 -7.28 7.79
CA LYS A 63 34.24 -6.15 8.43
C LYS A 63 35.20 -6.58 9.54
N LEU A 64 34.87 -7.63 10.30
CA LEU A 64 35.71 -8.15 11.39
C LEU A 64 36.90 -8.98 10.89
N LEU A 65 36.70 -9.80 9.85
CA LEU A 65 37.73 -10.67 9.29
C LEU A 65 38.68 -9.94 8.31
N ARG A 66 38.23 -8.85 7.68
CA ARG A 66 39.03 -8.12 6.70
C ARG A 66 40.24 -7.46 7.36
N PRO A 67 41.46 -7.57 6.77
CA PRO A 67 42.61 -6.79 7.19
C PRO A 67 42.28 -5.29 7.18
N SER A 68 42.47 -4.64 8.33
CA SER A 68 42.22 -3.21 8.46
C SER A 68 43.49 -2.43 8.11
N GLY A 69 43.35 -1.44 7.22
CA GLY A 69 44.44 -0.56 6.84
C GLY A 69 43.87 0.62 6.06
N ARG A 70 44.00 1.83 6.63
CA ARG A 70 43.50 3.06 6.02
C ARG A 70 44.69 3.79 5.40
N TYR A 71 44.78 3.71 4.08
CA TYR A 71 45.79 4.37 3.28
C TYR A 71 45.13 5.51 2.51
N PRO A 72 45.81 6.65 2.30
CA PRO A 72 45.25 7.79 1.58
C PRO A 72 44.80 7.42 0.15
N GLU A 73 45.51 6.52 -0.52
CA GLU A 73 45.14 6.01 -1.87
C GLU A 73 43.89 5.13 -1.88
N LYS A 74 43.59 4.38 -0.80
CA LYS A 74 42.38 3.54 -0.73
C LYS A 74 41.09 4.33 -0.49
N ILE A 75 41.20 5.61 -0.12
CA ILE A 75 40.06 6.47 0.23
C ILE A 75 39.81 7.56 -0.80
N THR A 76 40.57 7.58 -1.90
CA THR A 76 40.31 8.46 -3.06
C THR A 76 39.31 7.82 -4.00
N THR A 77 38.51 8.64 -4.67
CA THR A 77 37.57 8.18 -5.72
C THR A 77 38.34 7.53 -6.86
N TYR A 78 37.80 6.45 -7.40
CA TYR A 78 38.37 5.78 -8.57
C TYR A 78 38.27 6.67 -9.81
N GLU A 79 39.40 6.84 -10.50
CA GLU A 79 39.55 7.55 -11.77
C GLU A 79 40.40 6.67 -12.71
N CYS A 80 40.82 7.17 -13.87
CA CYS A 80 41.73 6.45 -14.78
C CYS A 80 43.22 6.47 -14.38
N GLY A 81 43.53 6.78 -13.10
CA GLY A 81 44.90 6.86 -12.56
C GLY A 81 45.51 8.27 -12.56
N MET A 82 44.74 9.28 -12.96
CA MET A 82 45.12 10.70 -12.90
C MET A 82 44.37 11.41 -11.78
N GLU A 83 44.89 12.54 -11.30
CA GLU A 83 44.14 13.38 -10.36
C GLU A 83 42.88 13.92 -11.03
N PRO A 84 41.72 13.89 -10.33
CA PRO A 84 40.46 14.35 -10.91
C PRO A 84 40.55 15.86 -11.19
N ILE A 85 40.41 16.21 -12.46
CA ILE A 85 40.42 17.59 -12.93
C ILE A 85 39.00 18.02 -13.31
N GLY A 86 38.58 19.18 -12.80
CA GLY A 86 37.25 19.73 -13.06
C GLY A 86 36.25 19.55 -11.92
N GLY A 87 35.03 20.03 -12.11
CA GLY A 87 33.95 19.92 -11.14
C GLY A 87 33.14 18.64 -11.36
N ALA A 88 32.76 17.95 -10.28
CA ALA A 88 31.87 16.78 -10.31
C ALA A 88 30.38 17.14 -10.57
N TRP A 89 30.11 18.34 -11.10
CA TRP A 89 28.76 18.83 -11.33
C TRP A 89 28.30 18.44 -12.73
N ILE A 90 27.54 17.35 -12.81
CA ILE A 90 26.86 16.92 -14.04
C ILE A 90 25.49 17.61 -14.13
N GLN A 91 25.13 18.08 -15.32
CA GLN A 91 23.75 18.47 -15.61
C GLN A 91 22.90 17.21 -15.72
N PHE A 92 22.08 16.96 -14.70
CA PHE A 92 21.12 15.86 -14.75
C PHE A 92 20.08 16.12 -15.84
N ASN A 93 19.91 15.13 -16.72
CA ASN A 93 18.99 15.23 -17.83
C ASN A 93 17.53 15.15 -17.31
N ILE A 94 16.66 16.03 -17.79
CA ILE A 94 15.23 16.05 -17.41
C ILE A 94 14.49 14.75 -17.73
N ARG A 95 15.04 13.92 -18.62
CA ARG A 95 14.48 12.63 -19.03
C ARG A 95 14.20 11.70 -17.85
N TYR A 96 15.09 11.65 -16.85
CA TYR A 96 14.86 10.82 -15.65
C TYR A 96 13.57 11.21 -14.90
N TYR A 97 13.29 12.51 -14.84
CA TYR A 97 12.08 13.05 -14.22
C TYR A 97 10.81 12.71 -15.04
N MET A 98 10.88 12.77 -16.38
CA MET A 98 9.77 12.38 -17.24
C MET A 98 9.37 10.91 -17.06
N PHE A 99 10.33 9.99 -17.00
CA PHE A 99 10.04 8.59 -16.72
C PHE A 99 9.44 8.38 -15.32
N ALA A 100 9.99 9.02 -14.29
CA ALA A 100 9.48 8.91 -12.92
C ALA A 100 8.04 9.44 -12.81
N LEU A 101 7.72 10.56 -13.45
CA LEU A 101 6.39 11.14 -13.43
C LEU A 101 5.36 10.23 -14.11
N VAL A 102 5.68 9.70 -15.29
CA VAL A 102 4.79 8.76 -16.00
C VAL A 102 4.60 7.48 -15.20
N PHE A 103 5.65 6.96 -14.57
CA PHE A 103 5.59 5.78 -13.70
C PHE A 103 4.67 6.00 -12.48
N VAL A 104 4.83 7.10 -11.75
CA VAL A 104 4.01 7.39 -10.56
C VAL A 104 2.54 7.58 -10.93
N VAL A 105 2.25 8.26 -12.03
CA VAL A 105 0.87 8.38 -12.52
C VAL A 105 0.32 6.99 -12.82
N PHE A 106 1.00 6.18 -13.63
CA PHE A 106 0.52 4.84 -13.97
C PHE A 106 0.36 3.94 -12.73
N ASP A 107 1.25 4.02 -11.75
CA ASP A 107 1.17 3.26 -10.50
C ASP A 107 -0.13 3.57 -9.73
N VAL A 108 -0.44 4.86 -9.55
CA VAL A 108 -1.70 5.30 -8.92
C VAL A 108 -2.93 4.78 -9.67
N GLU A 109 -2.89 4.77 -11.00
CA GLU A 109 -4.01 4.26 -11.81
C GLU A 109 -4.20 2.75 -11.64
N THR A 110 -3.11 1.97 -11.46
CA THR A 110 -3.23 0.54 -11.15
C THR A 110 -3.80 0.27 -9.77
N VAL A 111 -3.53 1.13 -8.78
CA VAL A 111 -4.16 1.05 -7.45
C VAL A 111 -5.68 1.17 -7.56
N PHE A 112 -6.21 1.98 -8.50
CA PHE A 112 -7.65 2.04 -8.76
C PHE A 112 -8.20 0.80 -9.48
N LEU A 113 -7.41 0.17 -10.35
CA LEU A 113 -7.82 -1.06 -11.04
C LEU A 113 -7.88 -2.28 -10.09
N TYR A 114 -7.06 -2.32 -9.03
CA TYR A 114 -6.99 -3.47 -8.12
C TYR A 114 -8.32 -3.81 -7.44
N PRO A 115 -9.02 -2.89 -6.74
CA PRO A 115 -10.30 -3.18 -6.11
C PRO A 115 -11.37 -3.63 -7.10
N TRP A 116 -11.40 -3.02 -8.29
CA TRP A 116 -12.30 -3.44 -9.37
C TRP A 116 -12.01 -4.87 -9.82
N ALA A 117 -10.73 -5.22 -10.05
CA ALA A 117 -10.33 -6.56 -10.48
C ALA A 117 -10.67 -7.64 -9.44
N VAL A 118 -10.45 -7.35 -8.15
CA VAL A 118 -10.77 -8.27 -7.05
C VAL A 118 -12.29 -8.46 -6.90
N ALA A 119 -13.07 -7.40 -7.06
CA ALA A 119 -14.53 -7.44 -6.92
C ALA A 119 -15.27 -7.83 -8.20
N PHE A 120 -14.55 -8.04 -9.32
CA PHE A 120 -15.13 -8.27 -10.65
C PHE A 120 -16.23 -9.34 -10.67
N HIS A 121 -16.06 -10.39 -9.88
CA HIS A 121 -16.99 -11.52 -9.80
C HIS A 121 -18.39 -11.16 -9.23
N ARG A 122 -18.54 -10.01 -8.55
CA ARG A 122 -19.84 -9.51 -8.05
C ARG A 122 -20.38 -8.33 -8.85
N LEU A 123 -19.58 -7.81 -9.75
CA LEU A 123 -19.86 -6.59 -10.50
C LEU A 123 -20.50 -6.97 -11.84
N GLY A 124 -21.57 -6.27 -12.22
CA GLY A 124 -22.28 -6.49 -13.48
C GLY A 124 -21.57 -5.86 -14.69
N LEU A 125 -22.20 -5.97 -15.87
CA LEU A 125 -21.66 -5.43 -17.14
C LEU A 125 -21.34 -3.93 -17.11
N LEU A 126 -22.02 -3.14 -16.28
CA LEU A 126 -21.75 -1.70 -16.16
C LEU A 126 -20.35 -1.41 -15.64
N ALA A 127 -19.93 -2.08 -14.56
CA ALA A 127 -18.59 -1.92 -13.99
C ALA A 127 -17.49 -2.41 -14.94
N PHE A 128 -17.80 -3.38 -15.81
CA PHE A 128 -16.88 -3.81 -16.86
C PHE A 128 -16.68 -2.71 -17.91
N ILE A 129 -17.75 -2.07 -18.35
CA ILE A 129 -17.68 -0.95 -19.31
C ILE A 129 -16.93 0.24 -18.71
N GLU A 130 -17.20 0.59 -17.45
CA GLU A 130 -16.51 1.67 -16.75
C GLU A 130 -15.00 1.43 -16.68
N ALA A 131 -14.56 0.21 -16.34
CA ALA A 131 -13.15 -0.13 -16.33
C ALA A 131 -12.52 -0.16 -17.73
N LEU A 132 -13.28 -0.58 -18.76
CA LEU A 132 -12.80 -0.54 -20.14
C LEU A 132 -12.58 0.89 -20.61
N VAL A 133 -13.50 1.81 -20.29
CA VAL A 133 -13.35 3.24 -20.56
C VAL A 133 -12.14 3.81 -19.81
N PHE A 134 -11.97 3.44 -18.54
CA PHE A 134 -10.83 3.87 -17.74
C PHE A 134 -9.49 3.41 -18.36
N ILE A 135 -9.36 2.13 -18.71
CA ILE A 135 -8.18 1.60 -19.39
C ILE A 135 -7.95 2.30 -20.74
N ALA A 136 -9.01 2.56 -21.51
CA ALA A 136 -8.88 3.27 -22.78
C ALA A 136 -8.29 4.68 -22.60
N ILE A 137 -8.70 5.41 -21.56
CA ILE A 137 -8.14 6.73 -21.22
C ILE A 137 -6.64 6.60 -20.88
N LEU A 138 -6.24 5.60 -20.10
CA LEU A 138 -4.82 5.34 -19.79
C LEU A 138 -3.98 5.06 -21.04
N VAL A 139 -4.50 4.24 -21.94
CA VAL A 139 -3.83 3.92 -23.20
C VAL A 139 -3.69 5.18 -24.06
N ILE A 140 -4.71 6.02 -24.14
CA ILE A 140 -4.65 7.29 -24.88
C ILE A 140 -3.59 8.22 -24.26
N ALA A 141 -3.56 8.35 -22.92
CA ALA A 141 -2.58 9.17 -22.23
C ALA A 141 -1.14 8.66 -22.47
N LEU A 142 -0.93 7.34 -22.44
CA LEU A 142 0.36 6.73 -22.73
C LEU A 142 0.80 6.95 -24.18
N VAL A 143 -0.11 6.76 -25.14
CA VAL A 143 0.16 7.02 -26.56
C VAL A 143 0.50 8.49 -26.77
N TYR A 144 -0.20 9.42 -26.12
CA TYR A 144 0.11 10.85 -26.19
C TYR A 144 1.51 11.16 -25.64
N ALA A 145 1.85 10.62 -24.46
CA ALA A 145 3.17 10.80 -23.86
C ALA A 145 4.29 10.24 -24.74
N TRP A 146 4.06 9.07 -25.35
CA TRP A 146 5.00 8.47 -26.29
C TRP A 146 5.18 9.32 -27.55
N ARG A 147 4.08 9.80 -28.15
CA ARG A 147 4.14 10.68 -29.33
C ARG A 147 4.82 12.02 -29.06
N LYS A 148 4.84 12.48 -27.80
CA LYS A 148 5.56 13.69 -27.37
C LYS A 148 7.03 13.45 -27.03
N GLY A 149 7.53 12.22 -27.17
CA GLY A 149 8.92 11.90 -26.88
C GLY A 149 9.27 11.90 -25.38
N ALA A 150 8.27 11.88 -24.48
CA ALA A 150 8.52 11.83 -23.04
C ALA A 150 9.25 10.54 -22.61
N LEU A 151 9.20 9.51 -23.45
CA LEU A 151 9.80 8.20 -23.25
C LEU A 151 11.02 7.95 -24.17
N GLU A 152 11.51 8.98 -24.88
CA GLU A 152 12.63 8.81 -25.81
C GLU A 152 13.99 8.88 -25.09
N TRP A 153 14.79 7.84 -25.31
CA TRP A 153 16.18 7.73 -24.86
C TRP A 153 17.10 7.75 -26.08
N SER A 154 17.18 8.91 -26.73
CA SER A 154 18.08 9.19 -27.85
C SER A 154 18.68 10.57 -27.78
#